data_AF-A0A947DFH9-F1
#
_entry.id   AF-A0A947DFH9-F1
#
_cell.length_a   1.000
_cell.length_b   1.000
_cell.length_c   1.000
_cell.angle_alpha   90.00
_cell.angle_beta   90.00
_cell.angle_gamma   90.00
#
_symmetry.space_group_name_H-M   'P 1'
#
loop_
_entity.id
_entity.type
_entity.pdbx_description
1 polymer ?
#
loop_
_entity_poly.entity_id
_entity_poly.type
_entity_poly.pdbx_seq_one_letter_code
_entity_poly.pdbx_strand_id
1 'polypeptide(L)'
;MVSTFTNPVVYSAIRLGIHPFDRTAPVELWSHDSLETVESVIRAVYRQVLGNAHVMESERSSVADAESQLRSHRISVRDFIRQVAKSDLYRNRFFEPCSRNRFIELNFKHLLGRAPNSYSDIADHSNLLESKGFEAEIDSYLDSDEYERAFGENTVPYYRGYKSIAGQKVAGFANLLKLLRGASSHDHNLAQEEQARLTQAIMANHIDEIIPITGLADTGQFIPPIPPLSEEDRLTPAQVYQGYETFRQTPPVEQLINASADDIEVVIRAVYRQVMGNAHIMESERLTAPESQLRSGNLSVREFVRQLAKSELYRSQFVDNCYRYRAIELNFKHLLGRAPQNYEEMQAHSAILDAAGYEADIDSYIDSDEYQNAFGEFVVPYYRGYRTAAGQTMLEFTNMLTLLRSASSSDKDPATNNAPRLTESVITAKAPRSYEARPVEDILAEVFKPKPSIPSPVTEESVTTGRTPVQEPSELEIRLSEQDALIAKLREQLAELRPLAGIGEAITRKGLQASATIPTENSYTFIQSQTDENSALIERLRGELMEARALANIGEARLNKWRQSSFR
;
A
#
# COMPACT_ATOMS: atom_id res chain seq x y z
N MET A 1 2.51 -41.52 -13.54
CA MET A 1 2.50 -40.05 -13.52
C MET A 1 1.34 -39.60 -14.39
N VAL A 2 0.24 -39.17 -13.79
CA VAL A 2 -0.85 -38.53 -14.53
C VAL A 2 -0.38 -37.10 -14.79
N SER A 3 -0.13 -36.77 -16.06
CA SER A 3 0.23 -35.40 -16.46
C SER A 3 -0.99 -34.51 -16.28
N THR A 4 -1.00 -33.70 -15.23
CA THR A 4 -2.01 -32.64 -15.05
C THR A 4 -1.61 -31.45 -15.90
N PHE A 5 -2.02 -31.47 -17.17
CA PHE A 5 -2.00 -30.27 -18.00
C PHE A 5 -3.04 -29.29 -17.43
N THR A 6 -2.59 -28.30 -16.67
CA THR A 6 -3.45 -27.27 -16.07
C THR A 6 -3.77 -26.22 -17.12
N ASN A 7 -5.01 -26.24 -17.63
CA ASN A 7 -5.48 -25.26 -18.60
C ASN A 7 -5.55 -23.85 -17.96
N PRO A 8 -4.82 -22.84 -18.46
CA PRO A 8 -4.78 -21.50 -17.88
C PRO A 8 -6.15 -20.79 -17.86
N VAL A 9 -7.06 -21.14 -18.78
CA VAL A 9 -8.42 -20.58 -18.84
C VAL A 9 -9.31 -21.11 -17.70
N VAL A 10 -9.10 -22.36 -17.29
CA VAL A 10 -9.88 -22.97 -16.20
C VAL A 10 -9.45 -22.41 -14.84
N TYR A 11 -8.15 -22.11 -14.68
CA TYR A 11 -7.61 -21.58 -13.43
C TYR A 11 -8.06 -20.14 -13.14
N SER A 12 -8.16 -19.29 -14.18
CA SER A 12 -8.67 -17.92 -14.03
C SER A 12 -10.16 -17.90 -13.68
N ALA A 13 -10.97 -18.79 -14.27
CA ALA A 13 -12.38 -18.94 -13.95
C ALA A 13 -12.64 -19.40 -12.51
N ILE A 14 -11.74 -20.23 -11.94
CA ILE A 14 -11.79 -20.66 -10.54
C ILE A 14 -11.45 -19.48 -9.61
N ARG A 15 -10.40 -18.71 -9.91
CA ARG A 15 -10.00 -17.52 -9.12
C ARG A 15 -11.08 -16.44 -9.07
N LEU A 16 -11.81 -16.26 -10.17
CA LEU A 16 -12.92 -15.31 -10.27
C LEU A 16 -14.26 -15.87 -9.78
N GLY A 17 -14.32 -17.15 -9.39
CA GLY A 17 -15.53 -17.79 -8.86
C GLY A 17 -16.64 -18.06 -9.88
N ILE A 18 -16.34 -17.96 -11.18
CA ILE A 18 -17.33 -18.10 -12.28
C ILE A 18 -17.50 -19.53 -12.78
N HIS A 19 -16.53 -20.40 -12.52
CA HIS A 19 -16.50 -21.78 -13.00
C HIS A 19 -17.79 -22.61 -12.75
N PRO A 20 -18.51 -22.47 -11.61
CA PRO A 20 -19.77 -23.20 -11.41
C PRO A 20 -20.86 -22.82 -12.41
N PHE A 21 -20.91 -21.56 -12.87
CA PHE A 21 -21.98 -21.06 -13.74
C PHE A 21 -21.82 -21.52 -15.21
N ASP A 22 -20.59 -21.78 -15.65
CA ASP A 22 -20.33 -22.29 -17.00
C ASP A 22 -20.78 -23.74 -17.19
N ARG A 23 -20.87 -24.51 -16.09
CA ARG A 23 -21.20 -25.94 -16.13
C ARG A 23 -22.70 -26.22 -15.91
N THR A 24 -23.44 -25.25 -15.39
CA THR A 24 -24.87 -25.40 -15.14
C THR A 24 -25.65 -25.06 -16.40
N ALA A 25 -26.37 -26.05 -16.95
CA ALA A 25 -27.33 -25.79 -18.01
C ALA A 25 -28.51 -24.94 -17.48
N PRO A 26 -29.13 -24.11 -18.34
CA PRO A 26 -30.35 -23.39 -17.98
C PRO A 26 -31.44 -24.35 -17.49
N VAL A 27 -32.16 -23.94 -16.44
CA VAL A 27 -33.29 -24.71 -15.90
C VAL A 27 -34.56 -24.22 -16.59
N GLU A 28 -35.25 -25.12 -17.28
CA GLU A 28 -36.46 -24.83 -18.05
C GLU A 28 -37.62 -25.67 -17.53
N LEU A 29 -38.83 -25.13 -17.65
CA LEU A 29 -40.07 -25.83 -17.30
C LEU A 29 -40.91 -26.10 -18.56
N TRP A 30 -41.22 -27.37 -18.79
CA TRP A 30 -42.09 -27.85 -19.87
C TRP A 30 -43.43 -28.32 -19.32
N SER A 31 -44.45 -28.39 -20.20
CA SER A 31 -45.83 -28.72 -19.81
C SER A 31 -46.03 -30.14 -19.28
N HIS A 32 -45.07 -31.05 -19.49
CA HIS A 32 -45.17 -32.47 -19.08
C HIS A 32 -44.13 -32.87 -18.02
N ASP A 33 -43.52 -31.89 -17.35
CA ASP A 33 -42.47 -32.15 -16.36
C ASP A 33 -43.02 -32.79 -15.07
N SER A 34 -42.18 -33.55 -14.38
CA SER A 34 -42.53 -34.17 -13.11
C SER A 34 -42.59 -33.12 -11.99
N LEU A 35 -43.32 -33.42 -10.91
CA LEU A 35 -43.38 -32.55 -9.74
C LEU A 35 -41.99 -32.28 -9.13
N GLU A 36 -41.07 -33.25 -9.20
CA GLU A 36 -39.69 -33.08 -8.75
C GLU A 36 -38.93 -32.04 -9.57
N THR A 37 -39.14 -32.02 -10.89
CA THR A 37 -38.57 -30.98 -11.77
C THR A 37 -39.15 -29.62 -11.42
N VAL A 38 -40.46 -29.52 -11.19
CA VAL A 38 -41.10 -28.26 -10.75
C VAL A 38 -40.50 -27.77 -9.43
N GLU A 39 -40.25 -28.66 -8.46
CA GLU A 39 -39.57 -28.29 -7.22
C GLU A 39 -38.14 -27.79 -7.46
N SER A 40 -37.41 -28.40 -8.39
CA SER A 40 -36.08 -27.96 -8.76
C SER A 40 -36.09 -26.55 -9.39
N VAL A 41 -37.10 -26.25 -10.21
CA VAL A 41 -37.35 -24.92 -10.79
C VAL A 41 -37.63 -23.90 -9.70
N ILE A 42 -38.51 -24.22 -8.73
CA ILE A 42 -38.80 -23.33 -7.60
C ILE A 42 -37.52 -23.01 -6.80
N ARG A 43 -36.71 -24.02 -6.49
CA ARG A 43 -35.44 -23.84 -5.78
C ARG A 43 -34.44 -23.00 -6.59
N ALA A 44 -34.38 -23.20 -7.91
CA ALA A 44 -33.53 -22.43 -8.81
C ALA A 44 -33.96 -20.96 -8.86
N VAL A 45 -35.27 -20.69 -8.95
CA VAL A 45 -35.84 -19.33 -8.93
C VAL A 45 -35.49 -18.63 -7.62
N TYR A 46 -35.68 -19.28 -6.47
CA TYR A 46 -35.29 -18.67 -5.19
C TYR A 46 -33.80 -18.39 -5.10
N ARG A 47 -32.95 -19.31 -5.55
CA ARG A 47 -31.49 -19.09 -5.57
C ARG A 47 -31.07 -17.92 -6.46
N GLN A 48 -31.80 -17.69 -7.54
CA GLN A 48 -31.50 -16.60 -8.46
C GLN A 48 -32.05 -15.26 -7.96
N VAL A 49 -33.34 -15.19 -7.67
CA VAL A 49 -34.06 -13.95 -7.33
C VAL A 49 -33.72 -13.48 -5.92
N LEU A 50 -33.64 -14.40 -4.95
CA LEU A 50 -33.33 -14.07 -3.56
C LEU A 50 -31.83 -14.19 -3.25
N GLY A 51 -31.02 -14.47 -4.27
CA GLY A 51 -29.60 -14.78 -4.13
C GLY A 51 -29.38 -16.09 -3.38
N ASN A 52 -28.16 -16.31 -2.87
CA ASN A 52 -27.80 -17.51 -2.12
C ASN A 52 -28.40 -17.54 -0.69
N ALA A 53 -29.48 -16.81 -0.46
CA ALA A 53 -30.14 -16.68 0.83
C ALA A 53 -30.97 -17.89 1.22
N HIS A 54 -30.75 -18.35 2.45
CA HIS A 54 -31.65 -19.28 3.08
C HIS A 54 -32.98 -18.56 3.35
N VAL A 55 -34.05 -19.05 2.74
CA VAL A 55 -35.42 -18.58 2.96
C VAL A 55 -36.04 -19.48 4.02
N MET A 56 -36.54 -18.88 5.09
CA MET A 56 -37.23 -19.63 6.14
C MET A 56 -38.63 -20.06 5.67
N GLU A 57 -39.16 -21.16 6.20
CA GLU A 57 -40.49 -21.65 5.83
C GLU A 57 -41.60 -20.63 6.16
N SER A 58 -41.44 -19.87 7.24
CA SER A 58 -42.34 -18.76 7.59
C SER A 58 -42.34 -17.65 6.54
N GLU A 59 -41.17 -17.29 5.99
CA GLU A 59 -41.05 -16.26 4.94
C GLU A 59 -41.64 -16.76 3.62
N ARG A 60 -41.42 -18.05 3.32
CA ARG A 60 -41.97 -18.74 2.14
C ARG A 60 -43.50 -18.73 2.09
N SER A 61 -44.15 -18.59 3.24
CA SER A 61 -45.62 -18.52 3.34
C SER A 61 -46.20 -17.36 2.52
N SER A 62 -45.47 -16.25 2.38
CA SER A 62 -45.89 -15.10 1.55
C SER A 62 -45.99 -15.40 0.05
N VAL A 63 -45.30 -16.45 -0.42
CA VAL A 63 -45.22 -16.86 -1.84
C VAL A 63 -45.91 -18.21 -2.08
N ALA A 64 -46.53 -18.81 -1.06
CA ALA A 64 -47.10 -20.16 -1.13
C ALA A 64 -48.19 -20.31 -2.20
N ASP A 65 -48.97 -19.26 -2.43
CA ASP A 65 -50.01 -19.23 -3.48
C ASP A 65 -49.39 -19.33 -4.88
N ALA A 66 -48.32 -18.58 -5.12
CA ALA A 66 -47.57 -18.58 -6.37
C ALA A 66 -46.96 -19.96 -6.64
N GLU A 67 -46.42 -20.63 -5.61
CA GLU A 67 -45.88 -21.99 -5.77
C GLU A 67 -46.96 -23.00 -6.13
N SER A 68 -48.13 -22.90 -5.51
CA SER A 68 -49.25 -23.80 -5.78
C SER A 68 -49.79 -23.62 -7.19
N GLN A 69 -49.80 -22.38 -7.69
CA GLN A 69 -50.12 -22.07 -9.08
C GLN A 69 -49.09 -22.65 -10.06
N LEU A 70 -47.79 -22.59 -9.73
CA LEU A 70 -46.73 -23.17 -10.56
C LEU A 70 -46.78 -24.71 -10.56
N ARG A 71 -47.01 -25.34 -9.40
CA ARG A 71 -47.22 -26.81 -9.28
C ARG A 71 -48.39 -27.31 -10.11
N SER A 72 -49.41 -26.48 -10.29
CA SER A 72 -50.57 -26.78 -11.13
C SER A 72 -50.42 -26.33 -12.58
N HIS A 73 -49.24 -25.83 -12.98
CA HIS A 73 -48.94 -25.29 -14.31
C HIS A 73 -49.95 -24.22 -14.79
N ARG A 74 -50.52 -23.44 -13.85
CA ARG A 74 -51.46 -22.35 -14.19
C ARG A 74 -50.76 -21.05 -14.57
N ILE A 75 -49.51 -20.89 -14.14
CA ILE A 75 -48.69 -19.72 -14.39
C ILE A 75 -47.37 -20.14 -15.05
N SER A 76 -46.78 -19.23 -15.83
CA SER A 76 -45.45 -19.40 -16.40
C SER A 76 -44.35 -19.19 -15.35
N VAL A 77 -43.11 -19.56 -15.68
CA VAL A 77 -41.95 -19.31 -14.82
C VAL A 77 -41.71 -17.80 -14.68
N ARG A 78 -41.89 -17.04 -15.76
CA ARG A 78 -41.82 -15.56 -15.72
C ARG A 78 -42.85 -14.96 -14.77
N ASP A 79 -44.10 -15.42 -14.83
CA ASP A 79 -45.15 -14.89 -13.96
C ASP A 79 -44.93 -15.30 -12.50
N PHE A 80 -44.38 -16.48 -12.27
CA PHE A 80 -43.94 -16.89 -10.93
C PHE A 80 -42.83 -15.98 -10.41
N ILE A 81 -41.81 -15.68 -11.21
CA ILE A 81 -40.74 -14.72 -10.85
C ILE A 81 -41.32 -13.33 -10.57
N ARG A 82 -42.30 -12.88 -11.35
CA ARG A 82 -43.00 -11.61 -11.12
C ARG A 82 -43.65 -11.58 -9.73
N GLN A 83 -44.36 -12.64 -9.35
CA GLN A 83 -44.98 -12.73 -8.02
C GLN A 83 -43.94 -12.79 -6.89
N VAL A 84 -42.84 -13.52 -7.08
CA VAL A 84 -41.72 -13.58 -6.11
C VAL A 84 -41.08 -12.21 -5.93
N ALA A 85 -40.76 -11.51 -7.02
CA ALA A 85 -40.09 -10.21 -6.98
C ALA A 85 -40.98 -9.08 -6.44
N LYS A 86 -42.31 -9.19 -6.59
CA LYS A 86 -43.28 -8.26 -6.00
C LYS A 86 -43.65 -8.56 -4.55
N SER A 87 -43.26 -9.73 -4.02
CA SER A 87 -43.58 -10.12 -2.66
C SER A 87 -42.94 -9.21 -1.61
N ASP A 88 -43.57 -9.14 -0.43
CA ASP A 88 -43.01 -8.44 0.73
C ASP A 88 -41.66 -9.05 1.17
N LEU A 89 -41.44 -10.34 0.90
CA LEU A 89 -40.16 -11.00 1.15
C LEU A 89 -39.03 -10.33 0.36
N TYR A 90 -39.20 -10.14 -0.95
CA TYR A 90 -38.19 -9.48 -1.79
C TYR A 90 -38.00 -8.01 -1.37
N ARG A 91 -39.10 -7.31 -1.12
CA ARG A 91 -39.12 -5.91 -0.70
C ARG A 91 -38.33 -5.68 0.60
N ASN A 92 -38.61 -6.44 1.66
CA ASN A 92 -37.97 -6.25 2.97
C ASN A 92 -36.47 -6.56 2.93
N ARG A 93 -36.01 -7.40 1.99
CA ARG A 93 -34.60 -7.80 1.89
C ARG A 93 -33.76 -6.89 1.02
N PHE A 94 -34.31 -6.40 -0.10
CA PHE A 94 -33.53 -5.72 -1.12
C PHE A 94 -33.98 -4.29 -1.40
N PHE A 95 -35.21 -3.92 -1.02
CA PHE A 95 -35.72 -2.57 -1.26
C PHE A 95 -35.63 -1.68 -0.02
N GLU A 96 -36.08 -2.17 1.14
CA GLU A 96 -36.11 -1.37 2.37
C GLU A 96 -34.72 -1.06 2.97
N PRO A 97 -33.79 -2.03 3.07
CA PRO A 97 -32.49 -1.76 3.68
C PRO A 97 -31.49 -1.13 2.69
N CYS A 98 -31.66 -1.37 1.39
CA CYS A 98 -30.72 -0.92 0.37
C CYS A 98 -30.98 0.51 -0.11
N SER A 99 -29.91 1.19 -0.53
CA SER A 99 -30.03 2.43 -1.31
C SER A 99 -30.71 2.19 -2.67
N ARG A 100 -31.38 3.22 -3.22
CA ARG A 100 -32.11 3.13 -4.50
C ARG A 100 -31.26 2.56 -5.65
N ASN A 101 -30.04 3.07 -5.79
CA ASN A 101 -29.11 2.61 -6.84
C ASN A 101 -28.62 1.17 -6.58
N ARG A 102 -28.44 0.78 -5.31
CA ARG A 102 -28.10 -0.60 -4.95
C ARG A 102 -29.24 -1.55 -5.30
N PHE A 103 -30.48 -1.16 -5.04
CA PHE A 103 -31.67 -1.91 -5.41
C PHE A 103 -31.75 -2.13 -6.94
N ILE A 104 -31.51 -1.07 -7.73
CA ILE A 104 -31.46 -1.17 -9.20
C ILE A 104 -30.35 -2.13 -9.65
N GLU A 105 -29.13 -1.99 -9.11
CA GLU A 105 -28.01 -2.92 -9.41
C GLU A 105 -28.36 -4.38 -9.10
N LEU A 106 -29.07 -4.62 -8.00
CA LEU A 106 -29.54 -5.94 -7.60
C LEU A 106 -30.64 -6.46 -8.54
N ASN A 107 -31.58 -5.64 -8.98
CA ASN A 107 -32.60 -6.07 -9.94
C ASN A 107 -31.99 -6.51 -11.27
N PHE A 108 -31.01 -5.74 -11.78
CA PHE A 108 -30.24 -6.15 -12.97
C PHE A 108 -29.54 -7.50 -12.76
N LYS A 109 -28.98 -7.72 -11.56
CA LYS A 109 -28.35 -9.00 -11.19
C LYS A 109 -29.35 -10.15 -11.10
N HIS A 110 -30.45 -9.98 -10.36
CA HIS A 110 -31.41 -11.02 -10.03
C HIS A 110 -32.32 -11.39 -11.21
N LEU A 111 -32.86 -10.38 -11.91
CA LEU A 111 -33.87 -10.57 -12.95
C LEU A 111 -33.23 -10.74 -14.34
N LEU A 112 -32.23 -9.93 -14.68
CA LEU A 112 -31.59 -9.96 -16.01
C LEU A 112 -30.27 -10.76 -16.04
N GLY A 113 -29.70 -11.10 -14.88
CA GLY A 113 -28.45 -11.86 -14.81
C GLY A 113 -27.21 -11.10 -15.31
N ARG A 114 -27.25 -9.76 -15.34
CA ARG A 114 -26.15 -8.91 -15.80
C ARG A 114 -26.00 -7.66 -14.92
N ALA A 115 -24.94 -6.90 -15.12
CA ALA A 115 -24.80 -5.57 -14.52
C ALA A 115 -25.42 -4.50 -15.43
N PRO A 116 -25.74 -3.29 -14.89
CA PRO A 116 -26.06 -2.13 -15.72
C PRO A 116 -24.88 -1.76 -16.62
N ASN A 117 -25.15 -1.44 -17.89
CA ASN A 117 -24.11 -1.19 -18.89
C ASN A 117 -23.76 0.30 -19.03
N SER A 118 -24.73 1.16 -18.69
CA SER A 118 -24.66 2.60 -18.86
C SER A 118 -25.31 3.30 -17.69
N TYR A 119 -24.94 4.55 -17.46
CA TYR A 119 -25.61 5.39 -16.47
C TYR A 119 -27.06 5.67 -16.85
N SER A 120 -27.38 5.69 -18.16
CA SER A 120 -28.75 5.82 -18.67
C SER A 120 -29.67 4.74 -18.10
N ASP A 121 -29.22 3.48 -18.06
CA ASP A 121 -30.00 2.36 -17.52
C ASP A 121 -30.39 2.65 -16.05
N ILE A 122 -29.44 3.11 -15.24
CA ILE A 122 -29.67 3.42 -13.82
C ILE A 122 -30.62 4.62 -13.68
N ALA A 123 -30.44 5.66 -14.51
CA ALA A 123 -31.25 6.87 -14.47
C ALA A 123 -32.71 6.59 -14.86
N ASP A 124 -32.94 5.82 -15.92
CA ASP A 124 -34.29 5.50 -16.41
C ASP A 124 -35.09 4.72 -15.36
N HIS A 125 -34.46 3.73 -14.74
CA HIS A 125 -35.04 2.95 -13.65
C HIS A 125 -35.22 3.75 -12.35
N SER A 126 -34.30 4.67 -12.06
CA SER A 126 -34.46 5.59 -10.92
C SER A 126 -35.67 6.51 -11.11
N ASN A 127 -35.86 7.05 -12.31
CA ASN A 127 -37.01 7.88 -12.66
C ASN A 127 -38.33 7.08 -12.65
N LEU A 128 -38.28 5.82 -13.11
CA LEU A 128 -39.45 4.94 -13.11
C LEU A 128 -39.90 4.60 -11.68
N LEU A 129 -38.94 4.26 -10.82
CA LEU A 129 -39.19 4.00 -9.40
C LEU A 129 -39.80 5.23 -8.70
N GLU A 130 -39.33 6.43 -9.02
CA GLU A 130 -39.87 7.68 -8.47
C GLU A 130 -41.29 7.98 -8.94
N SER A 131 -41.57 7.75 -10.23
CA SER A 131 -42.86 8.11 -10.84
C SER A 131 -43.97 7.07 -10.64
N LYS A 132 -43.65 5.78 -10.71
CA LYS A 132 -44.65 4.68 -10.71
C LYS A 132 -44.50 3.70 -9.53
N GLY A 133 -43.43 3.81 -8.76
CA GLY A 133 -43.20 2.99 -7.57
C GLY A 133 -42.59 1.61 -7.84
N PHE A 134 -42.53 0.80 -6.79
CA PHE A 134 -41.78 -0.45 -6.72
C PHE A 134 -42.28 -1.53 -7.70
N GLU A 135 -43.60 -1.78 -7.77
CA GLU A 135 -44.14 -2.86 -8.60
C GLU A 135 -43.95 -2.62 -10.09
N ALA A 136 -44.14 -1.36 -10.53
CA ALA A 136 -43.95 -0.96 -11.92
C ALA A 136 -42.48 -1.04 -12.34
N GLU A 137 -41.56 -0.76 -11.41
CA GLU A 137 -40.13 -0.93 -11.63
C GLU A 137 -39.77 -2.40 -11.86
N ILE A 138 -40.33 -3.35 -11.09
CA ILE A 138 -40.13 -4.79 -11.31
C ILE A 138 -40.71 -5.26 -12.65
N ASP A 139 -41.92 -4.82 -13.00
CA ASP A 139 -42.56 -5.18 -14.27
C ASP A 139 -41.73 -4.71 -15.47
N SER A 140 -41.12 -3.53 -15.39
CA SER A 140 -40.24 -2.97 -16.43
C SER A 140 -39.13 -3.94 -16.87
N TYR A 141 -38.51 -4.67 -15.92
CA TYR A 141 -37.47 -5.64 -16.25
C TYR A 141 -38.04 -6.89 -16.94
N LEU A 142 -39.17 -7.41 -16.46
CA LEU A 142 -39.75 -8.67 -16.93
C LEU A 142 -40.49 -8.53 -18.26
N ASP A 143 -41.06 -7.35 -18.52
CA ASP A 143 -41.75 -7.01 -19.76
C ASP A 143 -40.79 -6.44 -20.82
N SER A 144 -39.49 -6.35 -20.51
CA SER A 144 -38.49 -5.91 -21.47
C SER A 144 -38.26 -6.95 -22.58
N ASP A 145 -38.10 -6.48 -23.82
CA ASP A 145 -37.72 -7.33 -24.96
C ASP A 145 -36.40 -8.08 -24.70
N GLU A 146 -35.52 -7.52 -23.87
CA GLU A 146 -34.28 -8.18 -23.48
C GLU A 146 -34.57 -9.46 -22.70
N TYR A 147 -35.44 -9.39 -21.69
CA TYR A 147 -35.83 -10.55 -20.90
C TYR A 147 -36.49 -11.63 -21.77
N GLU A 148 -37.39 -11.23 -22.67
CA GLU A 148 -38.06 -12.16 -23.59
C GLU A 148 -37.08 -12.88 -24.52
N ARG A 149 -36.15 -12.13 -25.16
CA ARG A 149 -35.10 -12.72 -26.02
C ARG A 149 -34.12 -13.59 -25.23
N ALA A 150 -33.93 -13.28 -23.96
CA ALA A 150 -32.95 -13.89 -23.07
C ALA A 150 -33.40 -15.22 -22.47
N PHE A 151 -34.63 -15.25 -21.97
CA PHE A 151 -35.16 -16.32 -21.12
C PHE A 151 -36.55 -16.80 -21.57
N GLY A 152 -37.31 -15.98 -22.30
CA GLY A 152 -38.69 -16.30 -22.63
C GLY A 152 -39.57 -16.46 -21.38
N GLU A 153 -40.57 -17.35 -21.46
CA GLU A 153 -41.56 -17.53 -20.38
C GLU A 153 -41.28 -18.73 -19.46
N ASN A 154 -40.46 -19.68 -19.92
CA ASN A 154 -40.29 -21.00 -19.32
C ASN A 154 -38.90 -21.25 -18.71
N THR A 155 -37.92 -20.37 -18.96
CA THR A 155 -36.54 -20.53 -18.48
C THR A 155 -36.30 -19.67 -17.25
N VAL A 156 -35.69 -20.25 -16.22
CA VAL A 156 -35.27 -19.52 -15.02
C VAL A 156 -34.10 -18.58 -15.38
N PRO A 157 -34.10 -17.30 -14.94
CA PRO A 157 -32.99 -16.41 -15.16
C PRO A 157 -31.69 -16.99 -14.62
N TYR A 158 -30.62 -16.75 -15.36
CA TYR A 158 -29.27 -17.17 -15.00
C TYR A 158 -28.30 -16.04 -15.31
N TYR A 159 -27.19 -16.00 -14.57
CA TYR A 159 -26.15 -15.03 -14.82
C TYR A 159 -25.60 -15.18 -16.24
N ARG A 160 -25.55 -14.08 -17.00
CA ARG A 160 -25.08 -14.04 -18.40
C ARG A 160 -23.97 -13.04 -18.62
N GLY A 161 -23.89 -12.00 -17.79
CA GLY A 161 -22.89 -10.93 -17.96
C GLY A 161 -21.46 -11.36 -17.69
N TYR A 162 -21.21 -12.61 -17.26
CA TYR A 162 -19.85 -13.14 -17.12
C TYR A 162 -19.27 -13.63 -18.46
N LYS A 163 -20.03 -13.55 -19.57
CA LYS A 163 -19.52 -13.79 -20.93
C LYS A 163 -19.53 -12.46 -21.69
N SER A 164 -18.43 -12.16 -22.39
CA SER A 164 -18.39 -11.04 -23.32
C SER A 164 -19.17 -11.40 -24.59
N ILE A 165 -20.31 -10.73 -24.80
CA ILE A 165 -21.13 -10.89 -26.01
C ILE A 165 -20.75 -9.80 -27.01
N ALA A 166 -20.69 -10.15 -28.29
CA ALA A 166 -20.44 -9.18 -29.36
C ALA A 166 -21.50 -8.07 -29.34
N GLY A 167 -21.06 -6.80 -29.34
CA GLY A 167 -21.94 -5.63 -29.28
C GLY A 167 -22.21 -5.08 -27.87
N GLN A 168 -21.81 -5.77 -26.81
CA GLN A 168 -21.90 -5.26 -25.44
C GLN A 168 -20.56 -4.69 -24.94
N LYS A 169 -20.62 -3.72 -24.01
CA LYS A 169 -19.43 -3.15 -23.38
C LYS A 169 -18.73 -4.19 -22.52
N VAL A 170 -17.41 -4.35 -22.68
CA VAL A 170 -16.59 -5.24 -21.83
C VAL A 170 -16.65 -4.82 -20.35
N ALA A 171 -16.91 -3.54 -20.07
CA ALA A 171 -17.13 -3.05 -18.71
C ALA A 171 -18.26 -3.80 -17.97
N GLY A 172 -19.31 -4.25 -18.67
CA GLY A 172 -20.41 -5.02 -18.08
C GLY A 172 -19.95 -6.33 -17.42
N PHE A 173 -18.93 -6.98 -18.00
CA PHE A 173 -18.32 -8.18 -17.45
C PHE A 173 -17.62 -7.91 -16.11
N ALA A 174 -16.76 -6.90 -16.07
CA ALA A 174 -16.04 -6.54 -14.85
C ALA A 174 -17.00 -6.03 -13.76
N ASN A 175 -18.01 -5.26 -14.15
CA ASN A 175 -19.05 -4.76 -13.26
C ASN A 175 -19.85 -5.89 -12.64
N LEU A 176 -20.22 -6.92 -13.41
CA LEU A 176 -20.93 -8.08 -12.86
C LEU A 176 -20.10 -8.80 -11.80
N LEU A 177 -18.79 -8.96 -12.01
CA LEU A 177 -17.91 -9.60 -11.02
C LEU A 177 -17.79 -8.82 -9.69
N LYS A 178 -18.15 -7.53 -9.68
CA LYS A 178 -18.29 -6.74 -8.45
C LYS A 178 -19.55 -7.08 -7.66
N LEU A 179 -20.63 -7.39 -8.37
CA LEU A 179 -21.92 -7.80 -7.80
C LEU A 179 -21.96 -9.30 -7.47
N LEU A 180 -21.29 -10.12 -8.28
CA LEU A 180 -21.25 -11.58 -8.19
C LEU A 180 -19.83 -12.04 -7.82
N ARG A 181 -19.57 -12.17 -6.52
CA ARG A 181 -18.28 -12.61 -5.97
C ARG A 181 -18.13 -14.14 -5.96
N GLY A 182 -18.86 -14.86 -6.81
CA GLY A 182 -18.83 -16.32 -6.93
C GLY A 182 -20.15 -17.03 -6.57
N ALA A 183 -20.20 -18.35 -6.79
CA ALA A 183 -21.42 -19.16 -6.69
C ALA A 183 -22.03 -19.30 -5.29
N SER A 184 -21.24 -19.04 -4.25
CA SER A 184 -21.68 -19.03 -2.85
C SER A 184 -21.87 -17.62 -2.30
N SER A 185 -21.66 -16.58 -3.13
CA SER A 185 -21.76 -15.19 -2.69
C SER A 185 -23.18 -14.82 -2.30
N HIS A 186 -23.28 -13.97 -1.29
CA HIS A 186 -24.53 -13.40 -0.80
C HIS A 186 -24.59 -11.91 -1.11
N ASP A 187 -25.80 -11.41 -1.34
CA ASP A 187 -26.01 -10.00 -1.66
C ASP A 187 -26.07 -9.08 -0.43
N HIS A 188 -26.41 -9.65 0.71
CA HIS A 188 -26.34 -9.00 2.01
C HIS A 188 -24.92 -9.11 2.56
N ASN A 189 -24.24 -7.99 2.73
CA ASN A 189 -22.91 -7.94 3.34
C ASN A 189 -22.96 -7.06 4.58
N LEU A 190 -22.87 -7.65 5.77
CA LEU A 190 -22.92 -6.91 7.05
C LEU A 190 -21.75 -5.92 7.22
N ALA A 191 -20.63 -6.14 6.51
CA ALA A 191 -19.42 -5.33 6.65
C ALA A 191 -19.35 -4.13 5.68
N GLN A 192 -20.21 -4.10 4.66
CA GLN A 192 -20.28 -3.02 3.69
C GLN A 192 -21.66 -2.39 3.82
N GLU A 193 -21.72 -1.13 4.21
CA GLU A 193 -22.96 -0.32 4.17
C GLU A 193 -23.66 -0.57 2.82
N GLU A 194 -24.98 -0.75 2.81
CA GLU A 194 -25.82 -1.22 1.68
C GLU A 194 -25.97 -0.20 0.53
N GLN A 195 -24.83 0.40 0.20
CA GLN A 195 -24.58 1.38 -0.84
C GLN A 195 -24.34 0.69 -2.19
N ALA A 196 -24.59 1.46 -3.24
CA ALA A 196 -24.41 1.02 -4.61
C ALA A 196 -22.92 0.79 -4.93
N ARG A 197 -22.60 -0.34 -5.57
CA ARG A 197 -21.21 -0.73 -5.81
C ARG A 197 -20.69 -0.20 -7.14
N LEU A 198 -21.55 0.00 -8.12
CA LEU A 198 -21.16 0.29 -9.50
C LEU A 198 -21.45 1.73 -9.92
N THR A 199 -22.33 2.43 -9.21
CA THR A 199 -22.82 3.75 -9.64
C THR A 199 -21.69 4.72 -9.96
N GLN A 200 -20.72 4.89 -9.06
CA GLN A 200 -19.58 5.79 -9.29
C GLN A 200 -18.73 5.37 -10.50
N ALA A 201 -18.50 4.07 -10.67
CA ALA A 201 -17.73 3.54 -11.78
C ALA A 201 -18.40 3.73 -13.13
N ILE A 202 -19.70 3.49 -13.17
CA ILE A 202 -20.52 3.66 -14.37
C ILE A 202 -20.61 5.15 -14.74
N MET A 203 -20.76 6.04 -13.76
CA MET A 203 -20.75 7.49 -14.01
C MET A 203 -19.42 7.98 -14.60
N ALA A 204 -18.30 7.48 -14.09
CA ALA A 204 -16.96 7.82 -14.58
C ALA A 204 -16.58 7.07 -15.86
N ASN A 205 -17.43 6.17 -16.39
CA ASN A 205 -17.11 5.24 -17.47
C ASN A 205 -15.78 4.48 -17.24
N HIS A 206 -15.45 4.18 -15.99
CA HIS A 206 -14.24 3.46 -15.63
C HIS A 206 -14.56 2.03 -15.16
N ILE A 207 -13.60 1.13 -15.31
CA ILE A 207 -13.72 -0.23 -14.78
C ILE A 207 -13.01 -0.28 -13.44
N ASP A 208 -13.74 -0.63 -12.39
CA ASP A 208 -13.15 -0.84 -11.06
C ASP A 208 -12.29 -2.09 -11.00
N GLU A 209 -11.29 -2.06 -10.11
CA GLU A 209 -10.45 -3.22 -9.83
C GLU A 209 -11.28 -4.39 -9.26
N ILE A 210 -11.10 -5.58 -9.85
CA ILE A 210 -11.75 -6.81 -9.39
C ILE A 210 -10.89 -7.41 -8.30
N ILE A 211 -11.26 -7.12 -7.06
CA ILE A 211 -10.62 -7.72 -5.89
C ILE A 211 -10.84 -9.25 -5.93
N PRO A 212 -9.78 -10.07 -5.90
CA PRO A 212 -9.91 -11.52 -5.85
C PRO A 212 -10.63 -11.95 -4.58
N ILE A 213 -11.35 -13.07 -4.64
CA ILE A 213 -12.00 -13.66 -3.47
C ILE A 213 -10.88 -14.19 -2.56
N THR A 214 -10.49 -13.42 -1.55
CA THR A 214 -9.44 -13.78 -0.58
C THR A 214 -9.90 -14.96 0.28
N GLY A 215 -9.70 -16.16 -0.25
CA GLY A 215 -9.98 -17.43 0.44
C GLY A 215 -8.93 -18.51 0.22
N LEU A 216 -7.95 -18.33 -0.69
CA LEU A 216 -6.83 -19.26 -0.84
C LEU A 216 -5.55 -18.51 -1.22
N ALA A 217 -4.68 -18.37 -0.22
CA ALA A 217 -3.25 -18.07 -0.30
C ALA A 217 -2.84 -16.79 -1.06
N ASP A 218 -2.77 -15.70 -0.32
CA ASP A 218 -1.56 -14.88 -0.28
C ASP A 218 -1.41 -14.36 1.14
N THR A 219 -0.22 -14.48 1.72
CA THR A 219 0.17 -13.74 2.92
C THR A 219 0.30 -12.26 2.55
N GLY A 220 -0.84 -11.63 2.30
CA GLY A 220 -1.03 -10.19 2.27
C GLY A 220 -1.97 -9.89 3.42
N GLN A 221 -1.47 -9.17 4.43
CA GLN A 221 -2.18 -8.82 5.65
C GLN A 221 -3.62 -8.42 5.34
N PHE A 222 -4.57 -9.16 5.94
CA PHE A 222 -5.89 -8.62 6.19
C PHE A 222 -5.66 -7.38 7.07
N ILE A 223 -5.75 -6.19 6.48
CA ILE A 223 -5.91 -4.97 7.26
C ILE A 223 -7.38 -4.99 7.68
N PRO A 224 -7.72 -5.27 8.95
CA PRO A 224 -9.09 -5.08 9.40
C PRO A 224 -9.49 -3.63 9.09
N PRO A 225 -10.77 -3.34 8.79
CA PRO A 225 -11.23 -1.95 8.78
C PRO A 225 -10.81 -1.35 10.12
N ILE A 226 -10.00 -0.30 10.04
CA ILE A 226 -9.48 0.39 11.21
C ILE A 226 -10.71 0.74 12.06
N PRO A 227 -10.79 0.30 13.33
CA PRO A 227 -11.86 0.77 14.21
C PRO A 227 -11.83 2.30 14.18
N PRO A 228 -12.98 3.00 14.13
CA PRO A 228 -12.95 4.45 14.17
C PRO A 228 -12.12 4.87 15.39
N LEU A 229 -11.04 5.62 15.13
CA LEU A 229 -10.20 6.17 16.19
C LEU A 229 -11.11 6.81 17.24
N SER A 230 -10.84 6.53 18.51
CA SER A 230 -11.37 7.32 19.63
C SER A 230 -11.26 8.79 19.26
N GLU A 231 -12.32 9.58 19.48
CA GLU A 231 -12.33 11.03 19.18
C GLU A 231 -11.12 11.77 19.79
N GLU A 232 -10.50 11.20 20.81
CA GLU A 232 -9.31 11.70 21.51
C GLU A 232 -7.99 11.53 20.72
N ASP A 233 -7.90 10.56 19.80
CA ASP A 233 -6.69 10.28 18.99
C ASP A 233 -6.74 10.90 17.59
N ARG A 234 -7.89 11.45 17.19
CA ARG A 234 -7.99 12.23 15.95
C ARG A 234 -7.33 13.58 16.20
N LEU A 235 -6.16 13.79 15.61
CA LEU A 235 -5.63 15.14 15.41
C LEU A 235 -6.73 15.95 14.72
N THR A 236 -7.32 16.90 15.44
CA THR A 236 -8.36 17.76 14.88
C THR A 236 -7.77 18.47 13.66
N PRO A 237 -8.55 18.78 12.60
CA PRO A 237 -8.03 19.55 11.47
C PRO A 237 -7.28 20.81 11.94
N ALA A 238 -7.75 21.45 13.02
CA ALA A 238 -7.10 22.57 13.69
C ALA A 238 -5.63 22.30 14.12
N GLN A 239 -5.30 21.11 14.62
CA GLN A 239 -3.92 20.74 15.01
C GLN A 239 -3.03 20.48 13.80
N VAL A 240 -3.57 19.93 12.70
CA VAL A 240 -2.82 19.79 11.43
C VAL A 240 -2.58 21.17 10.80
N TYR A 241 -3.55 22.08 10.89
CA TYR A 241 -3.42 23.47 10.43
C TYR A 241 -2.39 24.28 11.26
N GLN A 242 -2.26 24.02 12.57
CA GLN A 242 -1.30 24.73 13.45
C GLN A 242 0.15 24.62 12.98
N GLY A 243 0.56 23.52 12.35
CA GLY A 243 1.92 23.38 11.82
C GLY A 243 2.23 24.37 10.68
N TYR A 244 1.23 24.69 9.85
CA TYR A 244 1.39 25.55 8.68
C TYR A 244 1.07 27.03 8.94
N GLU A 245 0.39 27.34 10.05
CA GLU A 245 0.18 28.73 10.49
C GLU A 245 1.52 29.48 10.65
N THR A 246 2.57 28.78 11.06
CA THR A 246 3.94 29.32 11.16
C THR A 246 4.41 29.96 9.85
N PHE A 247 4.17 29.29 8.72
CA PHE A 247 4.52 29.81 7.39
C PHE A 247 3.64 30.98 6.95
N ARG A 248 2.38 31.02 7.41
CA ARG A 248 1.47 32.12 7.09
C ARG A 248 1.84 33.40 7.83
N GLN A 249 2.32 33.27 9.07
CA GLN A 249 2.69 34.39 9.93
C GLN A 249 4.10 34.92 9.66
N THR A 250 4.99 34.09 9.11
CA THR A 250 6.37 34.51 8.79
C THR A 250 6.37 35.38 7.53
N PRO A 251 6.81 36.66 7.60
CA PRO A 251 6.92 37.49 6.42
C PRO A 251 8.03 36.98 5.48
N PRO A 252 7.89 37.14 4.15
CA PRO A 252 8.95 36.83 3.21
C PRO A 252 10.24 37.59 3.53
N VAL A 253 11.38 36.93 3.35
CA VAL A 253 12.70 37.54 3.53
C VAL A 253 13.14 38.13 2.20
N GLU A 254 13.34 39.45 2.18
CA GLU A 254 13.77 40.19 0.99
C GLU A 254 15.10 40.91 1.24
N GLN A 255 15.92 41.01 0.19
CA GLN A 255 17.13 41.84 0.21
C GLN A 255 16.75 43.29 -0.06
N LEU A 256 16.88 44.14 0.96
CA LEU A 256 16.65 45.58 0.83
C LEU A 256 17.85 46.26 0.12
N ILE A 257 17.56 47.36 -0.60
CA ILE A 257 18.51 48.11 -1.45
C ILE A 257 19.72 48.69 -0.66
N ASN A 258 19.64 48.68 0.67
CA ASN A 258 20.69 49.17 1.59
C ASN A 258 20.72 48.32 2.87
N ALA A 259 20.64 47.00 2.70
CA ALA A 259 20.69 46.00 3.76
C ALA A 259 22.01 46.07 4.58
N SER A 260 21.90 45.89 5.90
CA SER A 260 23.07 45.73 6.77
C SER A 260 23.80 44.41 6.46
N ALA A 261 25.08 44.30 6.83
CA ALA A 261 25.82 43.04 6.72
C ALA A 261 25.12 41.89 7.46
N ASP A 262 24.46 42.19 8.58
CA ASP A 262 23.69 41.22 9.36
C ASP A 262 22.42 40.77 8.63
N ASP A 263 21.73 41.70 7.94
CA ASP A 263 20.53 41.39 7.16
C ASP A 263 20.88 40.47 5.98
N ILE A 264 22.01 40.71 5.32
CA ILE A 264 22.51 39.84 4.24
C ILE A 264 22.80 38.43 4.77
N GLU A 265 23.35 38.31 5.98
CA GLU A 265 23.59 37.00 6.59
C GLU A 265 22.27 36.28 6.91
N VAL A 266 21.21 37.01 7.30
CA VAL A 266 19.85 36.44 7.46
C VAL A 266 19.31 35.94 6.12
N VAL A 267 19.49 36.69 5.03
CA VAL A 267 19.11 36.28 3.66
C VAL A 267 19.85 35.00 3.27
N ILE A 268 21.18 34.96 3.46
CA ILE A 268 22.01 33.78 3.14
C ILE A 268 21.49 32.55 3.88
N ARG A 269 21.26 32.66 5.20
CA ARG A 269 20.73 31.55 6.01
C ARG A 269 19.33 31.13 5.58
N ALA A 270 18.47 32.07 5.21
CA ALA A 270 17.13 31.78 4.72
C ALA A 270 17.17 31.02 3.38
N VAL A 271 18.05 31.42 2.46
CA VAL A 271 18.24 30.74 1.16
C VAL A 271 18.72 29.30 1.37
N TYR A 272 19.75 29.10 2.20
CA TYR A 272 20.21 27.74 2.51
C TYR A 272 19.12 26.90 3.16
N ARG A 273 18.36 27.45 4.11
CA ARG A 273 17.27 26.73 4.78
C ARG A 273 16.19 26.28 3.79
N GLN A 274 15.85 27.14 2.84
CA GLN A 274 14.83 26.86 1.82
C GLN A 274 15.33 25.84 0.79
N VAL A 275 16.45 26.14 0.12
CA VAL A 275 16.94 25.36 -1.01
C VAL A 275 17.44 23.99 -0.54
N MET A 276 18.02 23.88 0.65
CA MET A 276 18.51 22.61 1.19
C MET A 276 17.44 21.85 2.01
N GLY A 277 16.17 22.22 1.92
CA GLY A 277 15.09 21.42 2.53
C GLY A 277 15.23 21.22 4.04
N ASN A 278 15.67 22.27 4.75
CA ASN A 278 15.96 22.24 6.19
C ASN A 278 17.04 21.20 6.59
N ALA A 279 17.97 20.85 5.70
CA ALA A 279 19.14 20.05 6.04
C ALA A 279 20.19 20.88 6.80
N HIS A 280 20.91 20.23 7.72
CA HIS A 280 22.05 20.83 8.40
C HIS A 280 23.27 20.82 7.48
N ILE A 281 23.86 22.00 7.26
CA ILE A 281 25.03 22.20 6.39
C ILE A 281 26.21 22.57 7.28
N MET A 282 27.36 21.96 7.04
CA MET A 282 28.60 22.29 7.76
C MET A 282 29.24 23.55 7.18
N GLU A 283 30.04 24.28 7.97
CA GLU A 283 30.73 25.48 7.50
C GLU A 283 31.66 25.20 6.30
N SER A 284 32.25 24.01 6.25
CA SER A 284 33.10 23.56 5.13
C SER A 284 32.34 23.26 3.85
N GLU A 285 31.05 22.95 3.96
CA GLU A 285 30.16 22.68 2.81
C GLU A 285 29.54 23.98 2.30
N ARG A 286 29.71 25.12 2.96
CA ARG A 286 29.14 26.38 2.47
C ARG A 286 29.88 26.89 1.23
N LEU A 287 29.11 27.46 0.30
CA LEU A 287 29.65 28.07 -0.92
C LEU A 287 30.13 29.50 -0.63
N THR A 288 31.42 29.64 -0.28
CA THR A 288 32.01 30.94 0.14
C THR A 288 32.09 31.99 -0.97
N ALA A 289 32.32 31.55 -2.23
CA ALA A 289 32.41 32.44 -3.38
C ALA A 289 31.07 33.17 -3.69
N PRO A 290 29.94 32.49 -3.88
CA PRO A 290 28.66 33.17 -4.13
C PRO A 290 28.18 33.97 -2.91
N GLU A 291 28.50 33.54 -1.68
CA GLU A 291 28.20 34.33 -0.48
C GLU A 291 28.93 35.67 -0.46
N SER A 292 30.21 35.68 -0.86
CA SER A 292 31.00 36.91 -0.96
C SER A 292 30.50 37.83 -2.07
N GLN A 293 30.05 37.27 -3.19
CA GLN A 293 29.43 38.03 -4.28
C GLN A 293 28.12 38.69 -3.84
N LEU A 294 27.27 37.96 -3.10
CA LEU A 294 26.03 38.51 -2.53
C LEU A 294 26.32 39.62 -1.49
N ARG A 295 27.31 39.42 -0.62
CA ARG A 295 27.76 40.45 0.35
C ARG A 295 28.25 41.74 -0.33
N SER A 296 28.90 41.60 -1.48
CA SER A 296 29.35 42.75 -2.27
C SER A 296 28.25 43.43 -3.10
N GLY A 297 27.05 42.84 -3.17
CA GLY A 297 25.94 43.35 -3.98
C GLY A 297 26.10 43.12 -5.49
N ASN A 298 27.09 42.35 -5.93
CA ASN A 298 27.33 42.04 -7.34
C ASN A 298 26.35 40.97 -7.89
N LEU A 299 25.58 40.34 -7.01
CA LEU A 299 24.76 39.18 -7.29
C LEU A 299 23.40 39.36 -6.61
N SER A 300 22.32 39.05 -7.32
CA SER A 300 20.95 39.09 -6.78
C SER A 300 20.62 37.81 -6.00
N VAL A 301 19.56 37.84 -5.18
CA VAL A 301 19.09 36.64 -4.46
C VAL A 301 18.71 35.53 -5.44
N ARG A 302 18.08 35.89 -6.57
CA ARG A 302 17.74 34.92 -7.64
C ARG A 302 18.98 34.23 -8.21
N GLU A 303 20.02 34.99 -8.54
CA GLU A 303 21.25 34.41 -9.08
C GLU A 303 22.02 33.61 -7.99
N PHE A 304 21.91 34.01 -6.72
CA PHE A 304 22.42 33.22 -5.59
C PHE A 304 21.72 31.86 -5.48
N VAL A 305 20.39 31.84 -5.56
CA VAL A 305 19.59 30.60 -5.59
C VAL A 305 19.98 29.74 -6.77
N ARG A 306 20.19 30.33 -7.96
CA ARG A 306 20.65 29.62 -9.16
C ARG A 306 22.01 28.94 -8.93
N GLN A 307 23.00 29.67 -8.44
CA GLN A 307 24.34 29.11 -8.20
C GLN A 307 24.31 28.04 -7.09
N LEU A 308 23.46 28.21 -6.08
CA LEU A 308 23.27 27.22 -5.02
C LEU A 308 22.62 25.93 -5.56
N ALA A 309 21.57 26.04 -6.36
CA ALA A 309 20.88 24.90 -6.95
C ALA A 309 21.75 24.15 -7.99
N LYS A 310 22.61 24.87 -8.72
CA LYS A 310 23.58 24.26 -9.65
C LYS A 310 24.80 23.63 -8.97
N SER A 311 24.99 23.86 -7.68
CA SER A 311 26.16 23.35 -6.95
C SER A 311 26.18 21.82 -6.87
N GLU A 312 27.38 21.25 -6.77
CA GLU A 312 27.58 19.82 -6.53
C GLU A 312 26.95 19.34 -5.21
N LEU A 313 26.83 20.24 -4.24
CA LEU A 313 26.21 19.96 -2.94
C LEU A 313 24.72 19.68 -3.09
N TYR A 314 24.00 20.53 -3.82
CA TYR A 314 22.58 20.30 -4.07
C TYR A 314 22.38 19.04 -4.92
N ARG A 315 23.20 18.88 -5.97
CA ARG A 315 23.14 17.73 -6.89
C ARG A 315 23.34 16.39 -6.17
N SER A 316 24.38 16.28 -5.34
CA SER A 316 24.67 15.03 -4.60
C SER A 316 23.56 14.66 -3.61
N GLN A 317 22.88 15.64 -3.02
CA GLN A 317 21.83 15.40 -2.03
C GLN A 317 20.49 15.03 -2.66
N PHE A 318 20.03 15.79 -3.66
CA PHE A 318 18.65 15.71 -4.16
C PHE A 318 18.52 15.11 -5.55
N VAL A 319 19.60 14.98 -6.32
CA VAL A 319 19.57 14.47 -7.70
C VAL A 319 20.21 13.10 -7.79
N ASP A 320 21.47 12.97 -7.38
CA ASP A 320 22.22 11.73 -7.54
C ASP A 320 21.70 10.60 -6.63
N ASN A 321 21.14 10.95 -5.46
CA ASN A 321 20.63 10.00 -4.46
C ASN A 321 19.10 9.83 -4.48
N CYS A 322 18.40 10.39 -5.48
CA CYS A 322 16.95 10.36 -5.55
C CYS A 322 16.47 9.81 -6.90
N TYR A 323 15.25 9.27 -6.92
CA TYR A 323 14.59 8.96 -8.18
C TYR A 323 14.31 10.25 -8.96
N ARG A 324 14.32 10.16 -10.30
CA ARG A 324 14.10 11.32 -11.19
C ARG A 324 12.86 12.15 -10.80
N TYR A 325 11.69 11.52 -10.68
CA TYR A 325 10.46 12.24 -10.32
C TYR A 325 10.48 12.76 -8.88
N ARG A 326 11.22 12.11 -7.97
CA ARG A 326 11.43 12.65 -6.62
C ARG A 326 12.26 13.93 -6.66
N ALA A 327 13.33 13.96 -7.47
CA ALA A 327 14.16 15.16 -7.65
C ALA A 327 13.33 16.31 -8.22
N ILE A 328 12.48 16.05 -9.22
CA ILE A 328 11.54 17.03 -9.79
C ILE A 328 10.56 17.55 -8.72
N GLU A 329 9.91 16.67 -7.94
CA GLU A 329 9.03 17.06 -6.83
C GLU A 329 9.74 17.98 -5.82
N LEU A 330 11.00 17.68 -5.50
CA LEU A 330 11.82 18.47 -4.59
C LEU A 330 12.24 19.81 -5.22
N ASN A 331 12.58 19.86 -6.51
CA ASN A 331 12.89 21.11 -7.21
C ASN A 331 11.68 22.07 -7.18
N PHE A 332 10.47 21.57 -7.45
CA PHE A 332 9.23 22.35 -7.31
C PHE A 332 9.05 22.89 -5.88
N LYS A 333 9.36 22.07 -4.88
CA LYS A 333 9.29 22.47 -3.46
C LYS A 333 10.34 23.53 -3.09
N HIS A 334 11.60 23.33 -3.47
CA HIS A 334 12.72 24.17 -3.08
C HIS A 334 12.74 25.50 -3.81
N LEU A 335 12.54 25.48 -5.14
CA LEU A 335 12.68 26.65 -6.01
C LEU A 335 11.36 27.42 -6.17
N LEU A 336 10.25 26.72 -6.41
CA LEU A 336 8.94 27.34 -6.65
C LEU A 336 8.05 27.40 -5.40
N GLY A 337 8.42 26.72 -4.32
CA GLY A 337 7.68 26.72 -3.06
C GLY A 337 6.32 26.02 -3.14
N ARG A 338 6.07 25.19 -4.16
CA ARG A 338 4.79 24.50 -4.39
C ARG A 338 4.99 23.04 -4.80
N ALA A 339 3.90 22.29 -4.87
CA ALA A 339 3.90 20.97 -5.51
C ALA A 339 3.65 21.11 -7.03
N PRO A 340 4.01 20.10 -7.85
CA PRO A 340 3.59 20.01 -9.24
C PRO A 340 2.07 19.97 -9.33
N GLN A 341 1.49 20.67 -10.30
CA GLN A 341 0.03 20.72 -10.49
C GLN A 341 -0.48 19.47 -11.20
N ASN A 342 0.21 19.11 -12.29
CA ASN A 342 -0.20 18.06 -13.23
C ASN A 342 0.99 17.18 -13.62
N TYR A 343 0.69 16.01 -14.17
CA TYR A 343 1.72 15.10 -14.67
C TYR A 343 2.50 15.71 -15.84
N GLU A 344 1.86 16.56 -16.64
CA GLU A 344 2.47 17.24 -17.79
C GLU A 344 3.63 18.15 -17.37
N GLU A 345 3.55 18.86 -16.23
CA GLU A 345 4.67 19.66 -15.72
C GLU A 345 5.87 18.77 -15.39
N MET A 346 5.63 17.66 -14.68
CA MET A 346 6.69 16.71 -14.34
C MET A 346 7.32 16.05 -15.58
N GLN A 347 6.49 15.78 -16.59
CA GLN A 347 6.95 15.24 -17.87
C GLN A 347 7.81 16.25 -18.64
N ALA A 348 7.43 17.54 -18.65
CA ALA A 348 8.19 18.59 -19.33
C ALA A 348 9.60 18.73 -18.74
N HIS A 349 9.74 18.77 -17.41
CA HIS A 349 11.04 18.81 -16.74
C HIS A 349 11.86 17.53 -16.99
N SER A 350 11.22 16.36 -16.99
CA SER A 350 11.91 15.12 -17.39
C SER A 350 12.46 15.20 -18.82
N ALA A 351 11.71 15.79 -19.76
CA ALA A 351 12.17 15.94 -21.14
C ALA A 351 13.34 16.94 -21.27
N ILE A 352 13.32 18.03 -20.48
CA ILE A 352 14.43 19.00 -20.43
C ILE A 352 15.69 18.34 -19.87
N LEU A 353 15.57 17.55 -18.79
CA LEU A 353 16.69 16.78 -18.24
C LEU A 353 17.33 15.84 -19.26
N ASP A 354 16.50 15.17 -20.07
CA ASP A 354 17.00 14.25 -21.11
C ASP A 354 17.66 14.99 -22.29
N ALA A 355 17.18 16.18 -22.65
CA ALA A 355 17.65 16.92 -23.80
C ALA A 355 18.87 17.82 -23.51
N ALA A 356 18.85 18.55 -22.40
CA ALA A 356 19.79 19.63 -22.09
C ALA A 356 20.55 19.42 -20.77
N GLY A 357 20.16 18.42 -19.97
CA GLY A 357 20.82 18.06 -18.71
C GLY A 357 20.33 18.84 -17.49
N TYR A 358 21.02 18.63 -16.37
CA TYR A 358 20.61 19.09 -15.04
C TYR A 358 20.58 20.62 -14.89
N GLU A 359 21.63 21.32 -15.34
CA GLU A 359 21.72 22.77 -15.15
C GLU A 359 20.63 23.52 -15.93
N ALA A 360 20.27 23.02 -17.11
CA ALA A 360 19.20 23.57 -17.94
C ALA A 360 17.82 23.34 -17.30
N ASP A 361 17.60 22.20 -16.63
CA ASP A 361 16.38 21.95 -15.88
C ASP A 361 16.25 22.95 -14.71
N ILE A 362 17.32 23.20 -13.95
CA ILE A 362 17.32 24.22 -12.89
C ILE A 362 17.04 25.63 -13.43
N ASP A 363 17.64 26.00 -14.56
CA ASP A 363 17.37 27.29 -15.20
C ASP A 363 15.89 27.40 -15.62
N SER A 364 15.28 26.31 -16.12
CA SER A 364 13.86 26.32 -16.50
C SER A 364 12.92 26.68 -15.35
N TYR A 365 13.24 26.31 -14.11
CA TYR A 365 12.47 26.71 -12.93
C TYR A 365 12.66 28.20 -12.60
N ILE A 366 13.90 28.69 -12.62
CA ILE A 366 14.25 30.04 -12.16
C ILE A 366 13.91 31.12 -13.20
N ASP A 367 14.01 30.78 -14.49
CA ASP A 367 13.64 31.66 -15.60
C ASP A 367 12.15 31.58 -15.95
N SER A 368 11.36 30.79 -15.22
CA SER A 368 9.91 30.76 -15.39
C SER A 368 9.26 32.09 -15.02
N ASP A 369 8.23 32.48 -15.78
CA ASP A 369 7.41 33.66 -15.46
C ASP A 369 6.79 33.55 -14.06
N GLU A 370 6.51 32.32 -13.62
CA GLU A 370 5.98 32.04 -12.29
C GLU A 370 6.96 32.41 -11.17
N TYR A 371 8.23 32.03 -11.29
CA TYR A 371 9.27 32.41 -10.33
C TYR A 371 9.42 33.94 -10.28
N GLN A 372 9.48 34.58 -11.44
CA GLN A 372 9.63 36.03 -11.55
C GLN A 372 8.45 36.79 -10.93
N ASN A 373 7.22 36.32 -11.16
CA ASN A 373 6.01 36.94 -10.60
C ASN A 373 5.87 36.72 -9.09
N ALA A 374 6.37 35.60 -8.55
CA ALA A 374 6.22 35.26 -7.14
C ALA A 374 7.33 35.83 -6.24
N PHE A 375 8.58 35.82 -6.71
CA PHE A 375 9.76 36.17 -5.92
C PHE A 375 10.54 37.36 -6.52
N GLY A 376 10.49 37.55 -7.84
CA GLY A 376 11.34 38.54 -8.50
C GLY A 376 12.83 38.26 -8.29
N GLU A 377 13.63 39.32 -8.13
CA GLU A 377 15.11 39.18 -8.06
C GLU A 377 15.68 39.19 -6.63
N PHE A 378 14.94 39.78 -5.69
CA PHE A 378 15.45 40.10 -4.34
C PHE A 378 14.74 39.34 -3.21
N VAL A 379 13.67 38.60 -3.49
CA VAL A 379 12.94 37.82 -2.47
C VAL A 379 13.46 36.39 -2.46
N VAL A 380 13.71 35.86 -1.25
CA VAL A 380 14.08 34.46 -1.07
C VAL A 380 12.86 33.58 -1.35
N PRO A 381 13.00 32.46 -2.10
CA PRO A 381 11.90 31.53 -2.29
C PRO A 381 11.33 31.07 -0.94
N TYR A 382 10.01 30.96 -0.88
CA TYR A 382 9.31 30.51 0.32
C TYR A 382 8.16 29.60 -0.09
N TYR A 383 7.77 28.71 0.83
CA TYR A 383 6.64 27.82 0.59
C TYR A 383 5.35 28.63 0.39
N ARG A 384 4.62 28.36 -0.69
CA ARG A 384 3.35 29.03 -1.04
C ARG A 384 2.25 28.05 -1.45
N GLY A 385 2.58 26.84 -1.88
CA GLY A 385 1.61 25.82 -2.30
C GLY A 385 0.67 25.33 -1.17
N TYR A 386 0.89 25.76 0.08
CA TYR A 386 -0.07 25.54 1.18
C TYR A 386 -1.24 26.54 1.15
N ARG A 387 -1.22 27.54 0.26
CA ARG A 387 -2.33 28.46 0.05
C ARG A 387 -3.07 28.07 -1.22
N THR A 388 -4.38 28.16 -1.19
CA THR A 388 -5.20 28.02 -2.39
C THR A 388 -5.27 29.37 -3.10
N ALA A 389 -4.96 29.40 -4.39
CA ALA A 389 -5.09 30.57 -5.24
C ALA A 389 -6.08 30.32 -6.38
N ALA A 390 -6.71 31.38 -6.88
CA ALA A 390 -7.58 31.30 -8.05
C ALA A 390 -6.75 30.86 -9.26
N GLY A 391 -7.23 29.84 -9.98
CA GLY A 391 -6.52 29.25 -11.12
C GLY A 391 -5.58 28.09 -10.79
N GLN A 392 -5.39 27.74 -9.51
CA GLN A 392 -4.63 26.56 -9.09
C GLN A 392 -5.53 25.36 -8.78
N THR A 393 -5.00 24.15 -8.93
CA THR A 393 -5.72 22.92 -8.60
C THR A 393 -5.73 22.70 -7.09
N MET A 394 -6.84 22.18 -6.55
CA MET A 394 -6.88 21.74 -5.13
C MET A 394 -5.89 20.60 -4.86
N LEU A 395 -5.52 19.85 -5.90
CA LEU A 395 -4.52 18.80 -5.83
C LEU A 395 -3.15 19.36 -5.41
N GLU A 396 -2.74 20.51 -5.95
CA GLU A 396 -1.49 21.21 -5.57
C GLU A 396 -1.42 21.41 -4.05
N PHE A 397 -2.50 21.93 -3.45
CA PHE A 397 -2.60 22.14 -2.01
C PHE A 397 -2.42 20.83 -1.24
N THR A 398 -3.17 19.78 -1.61
CA THR A 398 -3.07 18.48 -0.92
C THR A 398 -1.70 17.82 -1.08
N ASN A 399 -1.10 17.92 -2.26
CA ASN A 399 0.22 17.39 -2.56
C ASN A 399 1.30 18.15 -1.79
N MET A 400 1.18 19.47 -1.67
CA MET A 400 2.12 20.27 -0.90
C MET A 400 2.18 19.82 0.56
N LEU A 401 1.04 19.46 1.17
CA LEU A 401 0.99 18.95 2.54
C LEU A 401 1.74 17.61 2.70
N THR A 402 1.81 16.80 1.65
CA THR A 402 2.58 15.55 1.69
C THR A 402 4.08 15.74 1.49
N LEU A 403 4.47 16.76 0.71
CA LEU A 403 5.87 17.15 0.55
C LEU A 403 6.41 17.89 1.77
N LEU A 404 5.59 18.72 2.43
CA LEU A 404 5.97 19.53 3.58
C LEU A 404 5.17 19.14 4.82
N ARG A 405 5.38 17.94 5.37
CA ARG A 405 4.57 17.42 6.49
C ARG A 405 4.56 18.36 7.73
N SER A 406 5.65 19.05 8.00
CA SER A 406 5.81 19.96 9.14
C SER A 406 6.88 21.01 8.85
N ALA A 407 6.85 22.13 9.57
CA ALA A 407 7.83 23.21 9.45
C ALA A 407 9.28 22.81 9.80
N SER A 408 9.44 21.75 10.60
CA SER A 408 10.74 21.20 10.98
C SER A 408 11.10 19.92 10.21
N SER A 409 10.27 19.49 9.26
CA SER A 409 10.56 18.30 8.45
C SER A 409 11.79 18.55 7.58
N SER A 410 12.77 17.65 7.64
CA SER A 410 13.85 17.61 6.67
C SER A 410 13.45 16.75 5.48
N ASP A 411 13.91 17.12 4.28
CA ASP A 411 13.71 16.30 3.07
C ASP A 411 14.66 15.10 2.98
N LYS A 412 15.70 15.08 3.82
CA LYS A 412 16.63 13.96 3.96
C LYS A 412 16.06 12.95 4.95
N ASP A 413 15.16 12.10 4.46
CA ASP A 413 14.60 11.00 5.24
C ASP A 413 15.19 9.64 4.80
N PRO A 414 16.13 9.06 5.56
CA PRO A 414 16.74 7.78 5.20
C PRO A 414 15.76 6.60 5.28
N ALA A 415 14.61 6.73 5.94
CA ALA A 415 13.65 5.65 6.09
C ALA A 415 12.81 5.40 4.83
N THR A 416 12.61 6.44 4.01
CA THR A 416 11.70 6.38 2.85
C THR A 416 12.41 6.01 1.53
N ASN A 417 13.71 5.64 1.58
CA ASN A 417 14.53 5.31 0.39
C ASN A 417 14.43 6.34 -0.76
N ASN A 418 14.15 7.60 -0.44
CA ASN A 418 13.93 8.69 -1.41
C ASN A 418 12.92 8.39 -2.53
N ALA A 419 11.94 7.53 -2.31
CA ALA A 419 10.89 7.24 -3.30
C ALA A 419 10.04 8.49 -3.62
N PRO A 420 9.52 8.62 -4.87
CA PRO A 420 8.63 9.71 -5.23
C PRO A 420 7.33 9.64 -4.42
N ARG A 421 6.82 10.79 -3.96
CA ARG A 421 5.65 10.85 -3.06
C ARG A 421 4.38 11.25 -3.79
N LEU A 422 4.50 11.98 -4.89
CA LEU A 422 3.36 12.58 -5.60
C LEU A 422 3.02 11.88 -6.91
N THR A 423 3.87 10.97 -7.40
CA THR A 423 3.66 10.36 -8.72
C THR A 423 2.28 9.69 -8.85
N GLU A 424 1.81 8.95 -7.83
CA GLU A 424 0.48 8.36 -7.85
C GLU A 424 -0.64 9.41 -7.83
N SER A 425 -0.53 10.44 -6.97
CA SER A 425 -1.57 11.46 -6.83
C SER A 425 -1.69 12.33 -8.07
N VAL A 426 -0.56 12.68 -8.69
CA VAL A 426 -0.48 13.50 -9.89
C VAL A 426 -0.98 12.76 -11.13
N ILE A 427 -0.70 11.45 -11.26
CA ILE A 427 -1.19 10.64 -12.39
C ILE A 427 -2.69 10.37 -12.28
N THR A 428 -3.15 10.00 -11.08
CA THR A 428 -4.56 9.62 -10.86
C THR A 428 -5.48 10.82 -10.61
N ALA A 429 -4.91 12.03 -10.51
CA ALA A 429 -5.61 13.25 -10.10
C ALA A 429 -6.40 13.08 -8.79
N LYS A 430 -5.91 12.21 -7.90
CA LYS A 430 -6.55 11.88 -6.62
C LYS A 430 -5.65 12.34 -5.49
N ALA A 431 -6.26 12.89 -4.43
CA ALA A 431 -5.52 13.26 -3.24
C ALA A 431 -4.74 12.03 -2.71
N PRO A 432 -3.46 12.22 -2.31
CA PRO A 432 -2.66 11.14 -1.75
C PRO A 432 -3.36 10.55 -0.52
N ARG A 433 -3.23 9.24 -0.33
CA ARG A 433 -3.77 8.57 0.86
C ARG A 433 -3.22 9.26 2.11
N SER A 434 -4.11 9.71 3.00
CA SER A 434 -3.71 10.27 4.28
C SER A 434 -3.01 9.19 5.09
N TYR A 435 -1.70 9.28 5.23
CA TYR A 435 -1.00 8.48 6.22
C TYR A 435 -1.35 9.05 7.60
N GLU A 436 -1.95 8.24 8.45
CA GLU A 436 -2.14 8.59 9.86
C GLU A 436 -0.78 8.94 10.48
N ALA A 437 -0.75 9.99 11.30
CA ALA A 437 0.47 10.37 11.99
C ALA A 437 0.92 9.18 12.84
N ARG A 438 2.12 8.65 12.56
CA ARG A 438 2.68 7.59 13.41
C ARG A 438 2.84 8.15 14.83
N PRO A 439 2.38 7.41 15.87
CA PRO A 439 2.58 7.85 17.24
C PRO A 439 4.08 7.98 17.52
N VAL A 440 4.44 8.95 18.36
CA VAL A 440 5.85 9.30 18.65
C VAL A 440 6.58 8.11 19.25
N GLU A 441 5.87 7.26 19.98
CA GLU A 441 6.34 6.03 20.59
C GLU A 441 6.86 5.02 19.55
N ASP A 442 6.17 4.86 18.41
CA ASP A 442 6.58 3.96 17.33
C ASP A 442 7.82 4.49 16.60
N ILE A 443 7.90 5.81 16.42
CA ILE A 443 9.07 6.48 15.81
C ILE A 443 10.28 6.32 16.73
N LEU A 444 10.12 6.58 18.02
CA LEU A 444 11.18 6.38 19.01
C LEU A 444 11.62 4.92 19.04
N ALA A 445 10.66 3.98 19.06
CA ALA A 445 10.97 2.55 19.01
C ALA A 445 11.74 2.15 17.74
N GLU A 446 11.46 2.75 16.57
CA GLU A 446 12.23 2.52 15.34
C GLU A 446 13.64 3.15 15.38
N VAL A 447 13.79 4.36 15.93
CA VAL A 447 15.09 5.04 16.08
C VAL A 447 16.01 4.27 17.02
N PHE A 448 15.46 3.62 18.06
CA PHE A 448 16.22 2.82 19.02
C PHE A 448 16.41 1.35 18.62
N LYS A 449 15.83 0.89 17.49
CA LYS A 449 16.18 -0.43 16.95
C LYS A 449 17.64 -0.38 16.46
N PRO A 450 18.51 -1.32 16.88
CA PRO A 450 19.84 -1.40 16.31
C PRO A 450 19.72 -1.61 14.81
N LYS A 451 20.45 -0.79 14.03
CA LYS A 451 20.45 -0.82 12.57
C LYS A 451 20.60 -2.27 12.11
N PRO A 452 19.68 -2.81 11.29
CA PRO A 452 19.82 -4.18 10.81
C PRO A 452 21.16 -4.27 10.07
N SER A 453 21.98 -5.25 10.45
CA SER A 453 23.23 -5.55 9.75
C SER A 453 22.87 -5.78 8.29
N ILE A 454 23.39 -4.92 7.40
CA ILE A 454 23.28 -5.09 5.95
C ILE A 454 23.76 -6.52 5.67
N PRO A 455 22.91 -7.43 5.16
CA PRO A 455 23.42 -8.70 4.69
C PRO A 455 24.39 -8.39 3.54
N SER A 456 25.60 -8.96 3.63
CA SER A 456 26.61 -8.89 2.57
C SER A 456 25.97 -9.19 1.20
N PRO A 457 26.42 -8.53 0.12
CA PRO A 457 25.76 -8.61 -1.18
C PRO A 457 25.72 -10.07 -1.63
N VAL A 458 24.51 -10.58 -1.82
CA VAL A 458 24.29 -11.83 -2.54
C VAL A 458 24.46 -11.50 -4.01
N THR A 459 25.49 -12.06 -4.64
CA THR A 459 25.71 -12.01 -6.08
C THR A 459 24.50 -12.60 -6.79
N GLU A 460 23.75 -11.79 -7.53
CA GLU A 460 22.77 -12.28 -8.49
C GLU A 460 23.51 -12.95 -9.65
N GLU A 461 23.57 -14.28 -9.68
CA GLU A 461 23.86 -15.02 -10.91
C GLU A 461 22.57 -15.30 -11.67
N SER A 462 22.57 -14.79 -12.90
CA SER A 462 21.55 -14.90 -13.93
C SER A 462 21.19 -16.35 -14.29
N VAL A 463 19.89 -16.56 -14.49
CA VAL A 463 19.20 -17.59 -15.28
C VAL A 463 20.12 -18.45 -16.17
N THR A 464 20.21 -19.74 -15.87
CA THR A 464 20.24 -20.76 -16.94
C THR A 464 19.72 -22.10 -16.45
N THR A 465 18.91 -22.69 -17.32
CA THR A 465 18.29 -24.02 -17.29
C THR A 465 19.18 -25.14 -16.75
N GLY A 466 18.69 -25.92 -15.80
CA GLY A 466 19.36 -27.15 -15.36
C GLY A 466 18.56 -27.93 -14.34
N ARG A 467 18.37 -29.22 -14.60
CA ARG A 467 17.58 -30.19 -13.84
C ARG A 467 18.47 -30.87 -12.77
N THR A 468 17.84 -31.41 -11.71
CA THR A 468 18.32 -32.43 -10.72
C THR A 468 19.17 -31.95 -9.53
N PRO A 469 19.34 -32.77 -8.46
CA PRO A 469 18.34 -33.41 -7.57
C PRO A 469 18.59 -33.03 -6.08
N VAL A 470 17.74 -33.52 -5.17
CA VAL A 470 17.94 -33.41 -3.70
C VAL A 470 19.29 -34.03 -3.31
N GLN A 471 20.18 -33.24 -2.70
CA GLN A 471 21.46 -33.68 -2.13
C GLN A 471 21.41 -33.53 -0.61
N GLU A 472 21.74 -34.61 0.11
CA GLU A 472 21.86 -34.63 1.57
C GLU A 472 23.04 -33.76 2.04
N PRO A 473 22.93 -33.08 3.20
CA PRO A 473 23.97 -32.18 3.71
C PRO A 473 25.29 -32.92 3.97
N SER A 474 26.41 -32.27 3.66
CA SER A 474 27.74 -32.87 3.77
C SER A 474 28.18 -33.01 5.24
N GLU A 475 28.85 -34.11 5.61
CA GLU A 475 29.26 -34.39 7.00
C GLU A 475 30.07 -33.26 7.66
N LEU A 476 30.76 -32.44 6.88
CA LEU A 476 31.56 -31.31 7.37
C LEU A 476 30.70 -30.14 7.86
N GLU A 477 29.57 -29.88 7.22
CA GLU A 477 28.64 -28.83 7.65
C GLU A 477 27.96 -29.19 8.97
N ILE A 478 27.66 -30.48 9.16
CA ILE A 478 27.15 -31.00 10.44
C ILE A 478 28.21 -30.80 11.53
N ARG A 479 29.48 -31.19 11.28
CA ARG A 479 30.58 -30.98 12.23
C ARG A 479 30.80 -29.51 12.59
N LEU A 480 30.72 -28.61 11.61
CA LEU A 480 30.86 -27.16 11.86
C LEU A 480 29.77 -26.68 12.82
N SER A 481 28.51 -27.06 12.55
CA SER A 481 27.37 -26.69 13.41
C SER A 481 27.48 -27.26 14.83
N GLU A 482 28.00 -28.48 14.97
CA GLU A 482 28.25 -29.12 16.27
C GLU A 482 29.37 -28.39 17.04
N GLN A 483 30.45 -28.02 16.35
CA GLN A 483 31.55 -27.25 16.94
C GLN A 483 31.10 -25.87 17.44
N ASP A 484 30.27 -25.16 16.66
CA ASP A 484 29.73 -23.86 17.05
C ASP A 484 28.84 -23.96 18.30
N ALA A 485 28.01 -25.01 18.38
CA ALA A 485 27.19 -25.28 19.57
C ALA A 485 28.04 -25.60 20.81
N LEU A 486 29.16 -26.30 20.65
CA LEU A 486 30.10 -26.60 21.74
C LEU A 486 30.84 -25.34 22.22
N ILE A 487 31.25 -24.46 21.31
CA ILE A 487 31.88 -23.16 21.66
C ILE A 487 30.92 -22.30 22.47
N ALA A 488 29.65 -22.25 22.07
CA ALA A 488 28.62 -21.51 22.81
C ALA A 488 28.48 -22.02 24.25
N LYS A 489 28.40 -23.34 24.45
CA LYS A 489 28.33 -23.96 25.79
C LYS A 489 29.57 -23.72 26.64
N LEU A 490 30.77 -23.80 26.06
CA LEU A 490 32.01 -23.53 26.80
C LEU A 490 32.12 -22.06 27.24
N ARG A 491 31.67 -21.13 26.40
CA ARG A 491 31.61 -19.70 26.75
C ARG A 491 30.61 -19.42 27.87
N GLU A 492 29.46 -20.10 27.86
CA GLU A 492 28.46 -20.02 28.93
C GLU A 492 29.03 -20.53 30.27
N GLN A 493 29.67 -21.71 30.27
CA GLN A 493 30.32 -22.25 31.47
C GLN A 493 31.45 -21.36 32.01
N LEU A 494 32.21 -20.72 31.12
CA LEU A 494 33.21 -19.72 31.54
C LEU A 494 32.54 -18.48 32.15
N ALA A 495 31.42 -18.02 31.60
CA ALA A 495 30.68 -16.88 32.14
C ALA A 495 30.13 -17.16 33.55
N GLU A 496 29.66 -18.38 33.82
CA GLU A 496 29.19 -18.80 35.14
C GLU A 496 30.31 -18.85 36.20
N LEU A 497 31.54 -19.17 35.80
CA LEU A 497 32.69 -19.28 36.72
C LEU A 497 33.40 -17.93 36.97
N ARG A 498 33.22 -16.94 36.08
CA ARG A 498 33.76 -15.58 36.24
C ARG A 498 33.42 -14.88 37.56
N PRO A 499 32.19 -14.92 38.12
CA PRO A 499 31.90 -14.28 39.41
C PRO A 499 32.66 -14.90 40.59
N LEU A 500 33.03 -16.18 40.53
CA LEU A 500 33.86 -16.85 41.56
C LEU A 500 35.36 -16.63 41.32
N ALA A 501 35.80 -16.60 40.05
CA ALA A 501 37.19 -16.34 39.67
C ALA A 501 37.60 -14.85 39.82
N GLY A 502 36.65 -13.92 39.82
CA GLY A 502 36.88 -12.47 40.00
C GLY A 502 37.43 -12.05 41.37
N ILE A 503 37.46 -12.96 42.36
CA ILE A 503 38.12 -12.75 43.66
C ILE A 503 39.63 -13.06 43.57
N GLY A 504 40.11 -13.64 42.45
CA GLY A 504 41.47 -14.16 42.28
C GLY A 504 42.39 -13.44 41.28
N GLU A 505 41.88 -12.68 40.30
CA GLU A 505 42.76 -12.12 39.24
C GLU A 505 42.39 -10.68 38.84
N ALA A 506 43.23 -9.74 39.29
CA ALA A 506 43.45 -8.48 38.61
C ALA A 506 44.89 -8.53 38.07
N ILE A 507 45.07 -8.66 36.74
CA ILE A 507 46.21 -8.17 35.94
C ILE A 507 46.08 -8.68 34.47
N THR A 508 46.37 -7.79 33.52
CA THR A 508 46.54 -7.96 32.06
C THR A 508 45.30 -8.01 31.15
N ARG A 509 44.77 -6.82 30.85
CA ARG A 509 44.26 -6.52 29.50
C ARG A 509 45.43 -6.26 28.56
N LYS A 510 45.48 -6.94 27.42
CA LYS A 510 46.07 -6.37 26.20
C LYS A 510 45.36 -6.96 24.99
N GLY A 511 44.80 -6.07 24.17
CA GLY A 511 44.05 -6.42 22.99
C GLY A 511 44.94 -6.92 21.85
N LEU A 512 44.29 -7.44 20.82
CA LEU A 512 44.81 -7.49 19.47
C LEU A 512 43.62 -7.37 18.52
N GLN A 513 43.64 -6.32 17.70
CA GLN A 513 42.87 -6.26 16.46
C GLN A 513 43.64 -7.04 15.41
N ALA A 514 42.98 -7.95 14.69
CA ALA A 514 43.54 -8.61 13.52
C ALA A 514 42.78 -8.17 12.28
N SER A 515 43.52 -7.54 11.37
CA SER A 515 43.16 -7.27 9.99
C SER A 515 43.28 -8.58 9.19
N ALA A 516 42.30 -8.91 8.34
CA ALA A 516 42.41 -10.04 7.43
C ALA A 516 42.02 -9.62 6.00
N THR A 517 43.03 -9.61 5.15
CA THR A 517 43.00 -9.62 3.69
C THR A 517 42.35 -10.93 3.20
N ILE A 518 41.55 -10.85 2.14
CA ILE A 518 40.79 -11.98 1.57
C ILE A 518 41.64 -12.69 0.50
N PRO A 519 41.95 -13.99 0.63
CA PRO A 519 42.38 -14.82 -0.49
C PRO A 519 41.18 -15.62 -1.04
N THR A 520 41.10 -15.69 -2.36
CA THR A 520 40.11 -16.48 -3.11
C THR A 520 40.55 -17.95 -3.19
N GLU A 521 39.90 -18.85 -2.46
CA GLU A 521 40.08 -20.31 -2.61
C GLU A 521 38.77 -21.10 -2.39
N ASN A 522 38.76 -22.32 -2.95
CA ASN A 522 37.64 -23.26 -3.09
C ASN A 522 36.79 -23.47 -1.80
N SER A 523 35.47 -23.59 -1.94
CA SER A 523 34.52 -23.68 -0.81
C SER A 523 34.80 -24.82 0.19
N TYR A 524 35.33 -25.95 -0.28
CA TYR A 524 35.67 -27.09 0.59
C TYR A 524 36.90 -26.81 1.47
N THR A 525 37.94 -26.18 0.92
CA THR A 525 39.14 -25.85 1.70
C THR A 525 38.85 -24.78 2.74
N PHE A 526 37.92 -23.86 2.42
CA PHE A 526 37.43 -22.84 3.36
C PHE A 526 36.68 -23.45 4.55
N ILE A 527 35.73 -24.38 4.32
CA ILE A 527 35.01 -25.05 5.41
C ILE A 527 35.97 -25.88 6.26
N GLN A 528 36.95 -26.54 5.64
CA GLN A 528 37.94 -27.32 6.36
C GLN A 528 38.86 -26.46 7.23
N SER A 529 39.36 -25.33 6.70
CA SER A 529 40.12 -24.37 7.51
C SER A 529 39.31 -23.85 8.69
N GLN A 530 38.01 -23.62 8.49
CA GLN A 530 37.15 -23.11 9.53
C GLN A 530 36.83 -24.16 10.62
N THR A 531 36.71 -25.43 10.24
CA THR A 531 36.59 -26.53 11.23
C THR A 531 37.86 -26.72 12.06
N ASP A 532 39.03 -26.51 11.45
CA ASP A 532 40.32 -26.63 12.15
C ASP A 532 40.52 -25.45 13.11
N GLU A 533 40.20 -24.22 12.67
CA GLU A 533 40.19 -23.03 13.52
C GLU A 533 39.24 -23.17 14.72
N ASN A 534 38.02 -23.68 14.49
CA ASN A 534 37.05 -23.94 15.55
C ASN A 534 37.55 -25.01 16.54
N SER A 535 38.22 -26.06 16.07
CA SER A 535 38.79 -27.09 16.95
C SER A 535 39.86 -26.52 17.89
N ALA A 536 40.76 -25.68 17.38
CA ALA A 536 41.80 -25.01 18.17
C ALA A 536 41.19 -24.04 19.19
N LEU A 537 40.11 -23.33 18.81
CA LEU A 537 39.40 -22.43 19.71
C LEU A 537 38.72 -23.20 20.85
N ILE A 538 38.11 -24.36 20.57
CA ILE A 538 37.52 -25.24 21.59
C ILE A 538 38.57 -25.71 22.60
N GLU A 539 39.75 -26.13 22.14
CA GLU A 539 40.84 -26.54 23.03
C GLU A 539 41.30 -25.40 23.94
N ARG A 540 41.46 -24.20 23.37
CA ARG A 540 41.81 -23.00 24.14
C ARG A 540 40.76 -22.67 25.19
N LEU A 541 39.47 -22.68 24.84
CA LEU A 541 38.38 -22.41 25.80
C LEU A 541 38.30 -23.48 26.89
N ARG A 542 38.55 -24.74 26.57
CA ARG A 542 38.64 -25.82 27.58
C ARG A 542 39.79 -25.59 28.54
N GLY A 543 40.94 -25.13 28.05
CA GLY A 543 42.09 -24.72 28.88
C GLY A 543 41.73 -23.59 29.84
N GLU A 544 41.17 -22.50 29.32
CA GLU A 544 40.72 -21.34 30.13
C GLU A 544 39.68 -21.77 31.18
N LEU A 545 38.80 -22.71 30.84
CA LEU A 545 37.77 -23.22 31.76
C LEU A 545 38.38 -24.07 32.88
N MET A 546 39.39 -24.89 32.59
CA MET A 546 40.13 -25.65 33.60
C MET A 546 40.88 -24.73 34.57
N GLU A 547 41.52 -23.68 34.05
CA GLU A 547 42.17 -22.65 34.87
C GLU A 547 41.17 -21.89 35.74
N ALA A 548 40.04 -21.47 35.16
CA ALA A 548 38.97 -20.79 35.89
C ALA A 548 38.37 -21.67 36.99
N ARG A 549 38.17 -22.97 36.76
CA ARG A 549 37.73 -23.93 37.79
C ARG A 549 38.77 -24.11 38.89
N ALA A 550 40.05 -24.18 38.54
CA ALA A 550 41.12 -24.27 39.54
C ALA A 550 41.17 -23.02 40.44
N LEU A 551 41.05 -21.82 39.85
CA LEU A 551 40.98 -20.55 40.58
C LEU A 551 39.71 -20.46 41.44
N ALA A 552 38.55 -20.89 40.92
CA ALA A 552 37.30 -20.93 41.68
C ALA A 552 37.41 -21.84 42.92
N ASN A 553 38.02 -23.02 42.79
CA ASN A 553 38.25 -23.93 43.93
C ASN A 553 39.18 -23.30 45.01
N ILE A 554 40.20 -22.54 44.60
CA ILE A 554 41.05 -21.78 45.53
C ILE A 554 40.25 -20.68 46.22
N GLY A 555 39.41 -19.97 45.46
CA GLY A 555 38.48 -18.95 45.97
C GLY A 555 37.54 -19.53 47.02
N GLU A 556 36.85 -20.63 46.72
CA GLU A 556 35.97 -21.33 47.65
C GLU A 556 36.70 -21.84 48.90
N ALA A 557 37.92 -22.39 48.76
CA ALA A 557 38.72 -22.82 49.91
C ALA A 557 39.11 -21.65 50.83
N ARG A 558 39.43 -20.48 50.27
CA ARG A 558 39.65 -19.24 51.05
C ARG A 558 38.37 -18.75 51.71
N LEU A 559 37.26 -18.78 50.99
CA LEU A 559 35.94 -18.38 51.50
C LEU A 559 35.49 -19.30 52.65
N ASN A 560 35.76 -20.60 52.56
CA ASN A 560 35.51 -21.57 53.64
C ASN A 560 36.42 -21.36 54.86
N LYS A 561 37.71 -21.03 54.67
CA LYS A 561 38.58 -20.62 55.79
C LYS A 561 38.09 -19.34 56.47
N TRP A 562 37.65 -18.35 55.70
CA TRP A 562 37.10 -17.10 56.22
C TRP A 562 35.80 -17.35 57.00
N ARG A 563 34.90 -18.20 56.47
CA ARG A 563 33.70 -18.66 57.18
C ARG A 563 34.02 -19.42 58.47
N GLN A 564 35.11 -20.18 58.51
CA GLN A 564 35.54 -20.88 59.74
C GLN A 564 36.21 -19.94 60.77
N SER A 565 36.83 -18.83 60.35
CA SER A 565 37.40 -17.83 61.26
C SER A 565 36.41 -16.77 61.73
N SER A 566 35.34 -16.51 60.98
CA SER A 566 34.28 -15.55 61.37
C SER A 566 33.26 -16.12 62.36
N PHE A 567 33.30 -17.44 62.61
CA PHE A 567 32.40 -18.17 63.52
C PHE A 567 33.12 -18.87 64.69
N ARG A 568 34.29 -18.35 65.12
CA ARG A 568 34.96 -18.74 66.36
C ARG A 568 35.17 -17.57 67.30
#